data_AF-A0A2I0WNK9-F1
#
_entry.id   AF-A0A2I0WNK9-F1
#
_cell.length_a   1.000
_cell.length_b   1.000
_cell.length_c   1.000
_cell.angle_alpha   90.00
_cell.angle_beta   90.00
_cell.angle_gamma   90.00
#
_symmetry.space_group_name_H-M   'P 1'
#
loop_
_entity.id
_entity.type
_entity.pdbx_description
1 polymer ?
#
loop_
_entity_poly.entity_id
_entity_poly.type
_entity_poly.pdbx_seq_one_letter_code
_entity_poly.pdbx_strand_id
1 'polypeptide(L)' 'MATAAGSSSAAVPFWRAAGMTYITYSNICASLVRGCLKEPYKSEAASREKVHFAVTKWVSGKPEKPTIRSDSPED' A
#
# COMPACT_ATOMS: atom_id res chain seq x y z
N MET A 1 32.42 -19.61 -14.72
CA MET A 1 32.74 -19.17 -16.09
C MET A 1 31.54 -18.42 -16.66
N ALA A 2 31.80 -17.22 -17.22
CA ALA A 2 31.00 -16.38 -18.12
C ALA A 2 29.59 -15.93 -17.64
N THR A 3 29.32 -14.65 -17.29
CA THR A 3 29.13 -13.43 -18.14
C THR A 3 28.16 -13.65 -19.29
N ALA A 4 27.19 -12.81 -19.63
CA ALA A 4 26.63 -11.56 -19.12
C ALA A 4 25.29 -11.36 -19.84
N ALA A 5 24.34 -10.62 -19.25
CA ALA A 5 23.27 -9.97 -20.02
C ALA A 5 23.00 -8.62 -19.37
N GLY A 6 23.47 -7.54 -20.01
CA GLY A 6 23.23 -6.18 -19.55
C GLY A 6 21.77 -5.80 -19.70
N SER A 7 21.26 -5.04 -18.74
CA SER A 7 20.10 -4.18 -18.87
C SER A 7 20.28 -3.07 -17.85
N SER A 8 20.66 -1.87 -18.32
CA SER A 8 20.60 -0.54 -17.67
C SER A 8 20.54 -0.51 -16.14
N SER A 9 21.39 0.32 -15.51
CA SER A 9 21.01 0.95 -14.23
C SER A 9 19.77 1.81 -14.48
N ALA A 10 18.62 1.17 -14.66
CA ALA A 10 17.33 1.79 -14.77
C ALA A 10 17.18 2.51 -13.44
N ALA A 11 17.14 3.84 -13.49
CA ALA A 11 16.91 4.66 -12.31
C ALA A 11 15.78 4.02 -11.53
N VAL A 12 16.10 3.39 -10.40
CA VAL A 12 15.10 2.72 -9.58
C VAL A 12 14.09 3.80 -9.25
N PRO A 13 12.80 3.61 -9.60
CA PRO A 13 11.80 4.62 -9.32
C PRO A 13 11.87 4.99 -7.84
N PHE A 14 11.77 6.28 -7.52
CA PHE A 14 12.05 6.77 -6.16
C PHE A 14 11.28 6.01 -5.06
N TRP A 15 10.06 5.55 -5.36
CA TRP A 15 9.25 4.74 -4.45
C TRP A 15 9.81 3.34 -4.20
N ARG A 16 10.45 2.69 -5.19
CA ARG A 16 11.20 1.44 -4.97
C ARG A 16 12.43 1.66 -4.11
N ALA A 17 13.14 2.76 -4.34
CA ALA A 17 14.31 3.13 -3.53
C ALA A 17 13.93 3.38 -2.06
N ALA A 18 12.72 3.91 -1.81
CA ALA A 18 12.16 4.11 -0.47
C ALA A 18 11.56 2.82 0.17
N GLY A 19 11.74 1.65 -0.44
CA GLY A 19 11.20 0.39 0.07
C GLY A 19 9.69 0.24 -0.08
N MET A 20 9.02 1.10 -0.85
CA MET A 20 7.59 0.99 -1.12
C MET A 20 7.31 0.07 -2.30
N THR A 21 6.19 -0.66 -2.21
CA THR A 21 5.67 -1.41 -3.35
C THR A 21 4.93 -0.47 -4.31
N TYR A 22 4.79 -0.90 -5.56
CA TYR A 22 3.97 -0.18 -6.55
C TYR A 22 2.51 -0.02 -6.08
N ILE A 23 1.98 -1.04 -5.39
CA ILE A 23 0.61 -1.05 -4.85
C ILE A 23 0.47 0.06 -3.80
N THR A 24 1.43 0.13 -2.86
CA THR A 24 1.46 1.18 -1.83
C THR A 24 1.55 2.57 -2.46
N TYR A 25 2.44 2.76 -3.43
CA TYR A 25 2.60 4.02 -4.14
C TYR A 25 1.29 4.45 -4.84
N SER A 26 0.71 3.54 -5.62
CA SER A 26 -0.53 3.81 -6.38
C SER A 26 -1.70 4.13 -5.46
N ASN A 27 -1.81 3.45 -4.32
CA ASN A 27 -2.86 3.72 -3.34
C ASN A 27 -2.72 5.12 -2.73
N ILE A 28 -1.51 5.57 -2.40
CA ILE A 28 -1.25 6.93 -1.90
C ILE A 28 -1.66 7.98 -2.93
N CYS A 29 -1.26 7.80 -4.20
CA CYS A 29 -1.64 8.71 -5.28
C CYS A 29 -3.17 8.76 -5.45
N ALA A 30 -3.83 7.60 -5.41
CA ALA A 30 -5.29 7.53 -5.52
C ALA A 30 -5.98 8.26 -4.35
N SER A 31 -5.42 8.17 -3.14
CA SER A 31 -5.96 8.87 -1.97
C SER A 31 -5.84 10.38 -2.07
N LEU A 32 -4.68 10.88 -2.50
CA LEU A 32 -4.49 12.31 -2.75
C LEU A 32 -5.50 12.83 -3.79
N VAL A 33 -5.70 12.11 -4.89
CA VAL A 33 -6.64 12.50 -5.94
C VAL A 33 -8.08 12.53 -5.41
N ARG A 34 -8.50 11.54 -4.61
CA ARG A 34 -9.83 11.53 -3.97
C ARG A 34 -10.04 12.70 -3.00
N GLY A 35 -8.99 13.10 -2.27
CA GLY A 35 -9.03 14.24 -1.36
C GLY A 35 -9.28 15.60 -2.03
N CYS A 36 -8.92 15.72 -3.32
CA CYS A 36 -9.10 16.90 -4.14
C CYS A 36 -10.48 17.01 -4.81
N LEU A 37 -11.37 16.02 -4.66
CA LEU A 37 -12.72 16.07 -5.24
C LEU A 37 -13.62 17.08 -4.49
N LYS A 38 -14.59 17.66 -5.22
CA LYS A 38 -15.65 18.49 -4.65
C LYS A 38 -16.75 17.62 -4.02
N GLU A 39 -17.41 18.12 -2.99
CA GLU A 39 -18.65 17.50 -2.49
C GLU A 39 -19.73 17.49 -3.59
N PRO A 40 -20.49 16.38 -3.75
CA PRO A 40 -20.59 15.20 -2.86
C PRO A 40 -19.67 14.02 -3.22
N TYR A 41 -18.91 14.11 -4.31
CA TYR A 41 -18.13 12.99 -4.85
C TYR A 41 -16.96 12.58 -3.95
N LYS A 42 -16.46 13.52 -3.16
CA LYS A 42 -15.45 13.25 -2.13
C LYS A 42 -15.99 12.30 -1.05
N SER A 43 -17.18 12.57 -0.54
CA SER A 43 -17.84 11.71 0.44
C SER A 43 -18.11 10.30 -0.09
N GLU A 44 -18.52 10.18 -1.35
CA GLU A 44 -18.70 8.88 -2.01
C GLU A 44 -17.37 8.13 -2.17
N ALA A 45 -16.32 8.83 -2.60
CA ALA A 45 -14.99 8.27 -2.81
C ALA A 45 -14.27 7.89 -1.49
N ALA A 46 -14.58 8.56 -0.39
CA ALA A 46 -14.00 8.29 0.93
C ALA A 46 -14.37 6.89 1.46
N SER A 47 -15.51 6.32 1.03
CA SER A 47 -15.88 4.95 1.37
C SER A 47 -14.87 3.89 0.90
N ARG A 48 -14.16 4.18 -0.20
CA ARG A 48 -13.19 3.26 -0.83
C ARG A 48 -11.82 3.26 -0.15
N GLU A 49 -11.55 4.22 0.72
CA GLU A 49 -10.28 4.32 1.45
C GLU A 49 -10.29 3.49 2.74
N LYS A 50 -11.46 3.15 3.27
CA LYS A 50 -11.60 2.39 4.51
C LYS A 50 -11.17 0.94 4.27
N VAL A 51 -10.05 0.54 4.85
CA VAL A 51 -9.52 -0.83 4.72
C VAL A 51 -9.39 -1.44 6.11
N HIS A 52 -10.29 -2.38 6.44
CA HIS A 52 -10.30 -3.08 7.72
C HIS A 52 -9.90 -4.54 7.52
N PHE A 53 -8.75 -4.95 8.06
CA PHE A 53 -8.28 -6.33 7.99
C PHE A 53 -7.36 -6.68 9.15
N ALA A 54 -7.38 -7.95 9.55
CA ALA A 54 -6.45 -8.50 10.52
C ALA A 54 -5.46 -9.43 9.82
N VAL A 55 -4.17 -9.15 9.98
CA VAL A 55 -3.10 -10.03 9.48
C VAL A 55 -2.56 -10.86 10.63
N THR A 56 -2.71 -12.17 10.52
CA THR A 56 -2.13 -13.12 11.47
C THR A 56 -0.95 -13.82 10.81
N LYS A 57 0.25 -13.62 11.34
CA LYS A 57 1.42 -14.38 10.92
C LYS A 57 1.36 -15.76 11.57
N TRP A 58 1.57 -16.80 10.78
CA TRP A 58 1.66 -18.18 11.28
C TRP A 58 3.12 -18.59 11.30
N VAL A 59 3.61 -19.04 12.45
CA VAL A 59 4.98 -19.53 12.62
C VAL A 59 4.92 -20.86 13.37
N SER A 60 5.64 -21.86 12.86
CA SER A 60 5.71 -23.20 13.49
C SER A 60 4.33 -23.84 13.78
N GLY A 61 3.35 -23.59 12.90
CA GLY A 61 2.00 -24.15 13.01
C GLY A 61 1.08 -23.48 14.04
N LYS A 62 1.52 -22.41 14.73
CA LYS A 62 0.69 -21.64 15.65
C LYS A 62 0.43 -20.23 15.10
N PRO A 63 -0.79 -19.70 15.25
CA PRO A 63 -1.07 -18.31 14.91
C PRO A 63 -0.42 -17.38 15.93
N GLU A 64 0.31 -16.38 15.47
CA GLU A 64 0.80 -15.28 16.29
C GLU A 64 -0.33 -14.28 16.60
N LYS A 65 -0.09 -13.31 17.48
CA LYS A 65 -1.07 -12.26 17.76
C LYS A 65 -1.44 -11.52 16.45
N PRO A 66 -2.75 -11.42 16.10
CA PRO A 66 -3.18 -10.71 14.90
C PRO A 66 -2.78 -9.24 14.97
N THR A 67 -2.22 -8.72 13.89
CA THR A 67 -2.06 -7.28 13.68
C THR A 67 -3.34 -6.77 13.02
N ILE A 68 -4.16 -6.07 13.79
CA ILE A 68 -5.41 -5.47 13.29
C ILE A 68 -5.06 -4.11 12.68
N ARG A 69 -5.42 -3.91 11.42
CA ARG A 69 -5.44 -2.62 10.74
C ARG A 69 -6.90 -2.21 10.59
N SER A 70 -7.30 -1.16 11.31
CA SER A 70 -8.63 -0.55 11.25
C SER A 70 -8.47 0.93 10.90
N ASP A 71 -9.19 1.39 9.88
CA ASP A 71 -9.27 2.80 9.46
C ASP A 71 -10.45 3.55 10.15
N SER A 72 -10.80 3.14 11.37
CA SER A 72 -11.84 3.85 12.15
C SER A 72 -11.30 5.24 12.53
N PRO A 73 -12.06 6.34 12.29
CA PRO A 73 -11.62 7.70 12.63
C PRO A 73 -11.68 8.00 14.15
N GLU A 74 -12.21 7.08 14.92
CA GLU A 74 -12.29 7.06 16.38
C GLU A 74 -12.03 5.59 16.80
N ASP A 75 -11.87 5.30 18.08
CA ASP A 75 -12.21 3.95 18.54
C ASP A 75 -13.58 3.49 17.99
#